data_AF-A9A1X4-F1
#
_entry.id   AF-A9A1X4-F1
#
_cell.length_a   1.000
_cell.length_b   1.000
_cell.length_c   1.000
_cell.angle_alpha   90.00
_cell.angle_beta   90.00
_cell.angle_gamma   90.00
#
_symmetry.space_group_name_H-M   'P 1'
#
loop_
_entity.id
_entity.type
_entity.pdbx_description
1 polymer ?
#
loop_
_entity_poly.entity_id
_entity_poly.type
_entity_poly.pdbx_seq_one_letter_code
_entity_poly.pdbx_strand_id
1 'polypeptide(L)'
;MTEFSSEEKIILIQYGIKKYEDEATLLEKLKSILSEKDIQRNIDTLIGTQRVRRIGPEILQNNESHTELPELPDNLKPVIDSL
;
A
#
# COMPACT_ATOMS: atom_id res chain seq x y z
N MET A 1 -13.08 6.04 -13.97
CA MET A 1 -12.23 5.61 -12.84
C MET A 1 -10.83 6.07 -13.15
N THR A 2 -10.16 6.77 -12.23
CA THR A 2 -8.78 7.19 -12.44
C THR A 2 -7.93 5.93 -12.51
N GLU A 3 -7.43 5.59 -13.69
CA GLU A 3 -6.51 4.46 -13.84
C GLU A 3 -5.16 4.85 -13.27
N PHE A 4 -4.90 4.44 -12.03
CA PHE A 4 -3.55 4.50 -11.45
C PHE A 4 -2.65 3.50 -12.18
N SER A 5 -1.45 3.94 -12.53
CA SER A 5 -0.38 3.07 -13.01
C SER A 5 -0.05 2.00 -11.96
N SER A 6 0.51 0.87 -12.40
CA SER A 6 0.98 -0.19 -11.51
C SER A 6 1.92 0.35 -10.42
N GLU A 7 2.76 1.32 -10.76
CA GLU A 7 3.70 1.91 -9.82
C GLU A 7 2.99 2.78 -8.77
N GLU A 8 2.02 3.58 -9.20
CA GLU A 8 1.20 4.41 -8.32
C GLU A 8 0.37 3.57 -7.35
N LYS A 9 -0.19 2.44 -7.82
CA LYS A 9 -0.91 1.48 -6.96
C LYS A 9 0.01 0.94 -5.85
N ILE A 10 1.25 0.59 -6.20
CA ILE A 10 2.24 0.11 -5.23
C ILE A 10 2.55 1.20 -4.21
N ILE A 11 2.81 2.44 -4.67
CA ILE A 11 3.08 3.58 -3.78
C ILE A 11 1.89 3.81 -2.84
N LEU A 12 0.66 3.84 -3.34
CA LEU A 12 -0.55 4.01 -2.53
C LEU A 12 -0.66 2.95 -1.43
N ILE A 13 -0.38 1.69 -1.77
CA ILE A 13 -0.44 0.58 -0.81
C ILE A 13 0.66 0.71 0.24
N GLN A 14 1.90 1.02 -0.14
CA GLN A 14 2.99 1.19 0.83
C GLN A 14 2.74 2.36 1.78
N TYR A 15 2.22 3.49 1.28
CA TYR A 15 1.86 4.63 2.12
C TYR A 15 0.62 4.33 3.00
N GLY A 16 -0.35 3.58 2.48
CA GLY A 16 -1.46 3.07 3.28
C GLY A 16 -0.98 2.16 4.42
N ILE A 17 -0.07 1.22 4.13
CA ILE A 17 0.56 0.35 5.14
C ILE A 17 1.28 1.19 6.19
N LYS A 18 1.99 2.25 5.78
CA LYS A 18 2.67 3.16 6.71
C LYS A 18 1.71 3.92 7.62
N LYS A 19 0.47 4.18 7.17
CA LYS A 19 -0.54 4.95 7.90
C LYS A 19 -1.39 4.09 8.84
N TYR A 20 -1.73 2.87 8.43
CA TYR A 20 -2.65 2.00 9.17
C TYR A 20 -1.99 0.80 9.84
N GLU A 21 -0.92 0.26 9.25
CA GLU A 21 -0.20 -0.97 9.65
C GLU A 21 -1.04 -2.26 9.71
N ASP A 22 -2.35 -2.14 9.83
CA ASP A 22 -3.33 -3.22 9.87
C ASP A 22 -3.92 -3.50 8.49
N GLU A 23 -3.89 -4.76 8.05
CA GLU A 23 -4.33 -5.19 6.73
C GLU A 23 -5.83 -5.00 6.51
N ALA A 24 -6.66 -5.32 7.51
CA ALA A 24 -8.11 -5.18 7.40
C ALA A 24 -8.50 -3.70 7.22
N THR A 25 -7.91 -2.82 8.02
CA THR A 25 -8.11 -1.36 7.93
C THR A 25 -7.60 -0.81 6.61
N LEU A 26 -6.44 -1.28 6.14
CA LEU A 26 -5.88 -0.91 4.84
C LEU A 26 -6.82 -1.27 3.68
N LEU A 27 -7.34 -2.49 3.67
CA LEU A 27 -8.29 -2.96 2.65
C LEU A 27 -9.57 -2.14 2.66
N GLU A 28 -10.14 -1.90 3.85
CA GLU A 28 -11.34 -1.08 4.05
C GLU A 28 -11.18 0.34 3.50
N LYS A 29 -9.99 0.92 3.60
CA LYS A 29 -9.69 2.28 3.12
C LYS A 29 -9.41 2.31 1.63
N LEU A 30 -8.57 1.40 1.15
CA LEU A 30 -8.17 1.32 -0.25
C LEU A 30 -9.26 0.81 -1.19
N LYS A 31 -10.28 0.07 -0.71
CA LYS A 31 -11.40 -0.42 -1.54
C LYS A 31 -12.19 0.70 -2.24
N SER A 32 -12.12 1.92 -1.71
CA SER A 32 -12.75 3.10 -2.32
C SER A 32 -12.03 3.58 -3.59
N ILE A 33 -10.80 3.11 -3.82
CA ILE A 33 -9.87 3.59 -4.85
C ILE A 33 -9.45 2.44 -5.78
N LEU A 34 -9.16 1.27 -5.22
CA LEU A 34 -8.67 0.09 -5.91
C LEU A 34 -9.55 -1.13 -5.61
N SER A 35 -9.60 -2.08 -6.53
CA SER A 35 -10.27 -3.36 -6.31
C SER A 35 -9.53 -4.17 -5.24
N GLU A 36 -10.27 -4.88 -4.38
CA GLU A 36 -9.69 -5.77 -3.36
C GLU A 36 -8.66 -6.75 -3.93
N LYS A 37 -8.98 -7.35 -5.08
CA LYS A 37 -8.09 -8.26 -5.81
C LYS A 37 -6.75 -7.59 -6.21
N ASP A 38 -6.80 -6.33 -6.63
CA ASP A 38 -5.58 -5.57 -6.96
C ASP A 38 -4.78 -5.29 -5.68
N ILE A 39 -5.44 -4.88 -4.59
CA ILE A 39 -4.78 -4.57 -3.32
C ILE A 39 -4.04 -5.79 -2.80
N GLN A 40 -4.74 -6.93 -2.68
CA GLN A 40 -4.18 -8.19 -2.21
C GLN A 40 -2.99 -8.65 -3.07
N ARG A 41 -3.14 -8.66 -4.40
CA ARG A 41 -2.05 -9.01 -5.32
C ARG A 41 -0.81 -8.13 -5.15
N ASN A 42 -0.99 -6.83 -4.93
CA ASN A 42 0.13 -5.92 -4.71
C ASN A 42 0.76 -6.12 -3.32
N ILE A 43 -0.02 -6.42 -2.28
CA ILE A 43 0.50 -6.80 -0.96
C ILE A 43 1.36 -8.06 -1.08
N ASP A 44 0.87 -9.11 -1.73
CA ASP A 44 1.63 -10.34 -1.98
C ASP A 44 2.94 -10.05 -2.73
N THR A 45 2.88 -9.18 -3.74
CA THR A 45 4.07 -8.77 -4.50
C THR A 45 5.06 -8.00 -3.62
N LEU A 46 4.59 -7.09 -2.78
CA LEU A 46 5.41 -6.32 -1.84
C LEU A 46 6.07 -7.21 -0.79
N ILE A 47 5.37 -8.25 -0.31
CA ILE A 47 5.91 -9.25 0.61
C ILE A 47 6.94 -10.12 -0.12
N GLY A 48 6.61 -10.63 -1.30
CA GLY A 48 7.50 -11.47 -2.10
C GLY A 48 8.78 -10.75 -2.55
N THR A 49 8.72 -9.44 -2.74
CA THR A 49 9.87 -8.58 -3.05
C THR A 49 10.58 -8.03 -1.80
N GLN A 50 10.19 -8.47 -0.60
CA GLN A 50 10.76 -8.05 0.69
C GLN A 50 10.66 -6.53 0.96
N ARG A 51 9.78 -5.81 0.26
CA ARG A 51 9.53 -4.39 0.47
C ARG A 51 8.55 -4.14 1.62
N VAL A 52 7.69 -5.12 1.92
CA VAL A 52 6.79 -5.17 3.07
C VAL A 52 6.99 -6.49 3.79
N ARG A 53 6.79 -6.51 5.10
CA ARG A 53 6.81 -7.71 5.93
C ARG A 53 5.54 -7.80 6.77
N ARG A 54 5.06 -9.03 6.96
CA ARG A 54 3.98 -9.33 7.89
C ARG A 54 4.59 -9.69 9.24
N ILE A 55 4.35 -8.85 10.26
CA ILE A 55 4.91 -8.99 11.61
C ILE A 55 3.91 -9.56 12.64
N GLY A 56 2.65 -9.68 12.25
CA GLY A 56 1.59 -10.30 13.04
C GLY A 56 0.55 -10.93 12.11
N PRO A 57 -0.52 -11.55 12.63
CA PRO A 57 -1.54 -12.18 11.81
C PRO A 57 -2.15 -11.23 10.76
N GLU A 58 -2.35 -9.97 11.13
CA GLU A 58 -2.94 -8.92 10.25
C GLU A 58 -2.08 -7.65 10.19
N ILE A 59 -0.87 -7.68 10.73
CA ILE A 59 0.01 -6.49 10.81
C ILE A 59 1.04 -6.52 9.70
N LEU A 60 0.98 -5.53 8.82
CA LEU A 60 1.89 -5.26 7.72
C LEU A 60 2.79 -4.07 8.04
N GLN A 61 4.07 -4.16 7.70
CA GLN A 61 5.03 -3.09 7.91
C GLN A 61 5.94 -2.95 6.70
N ASN A 62 6.20 -1.71 6.27
CA ASN A 62 7.21 -1.46 5.24
C ASN A 62 8.59 -1.87 5.75
N ASN A 63 9.33 -2.60 4.92
CA ASN A 63 10.68 -3.04 5.24
C ASN A 63 11.69 -1.95 4.82
N GLU A 64 11.58 -0.76 5.43
CA GLU A 64 12.41 0.41 5.13
C GLU A 64 13.92 0.14 5.37
N SER A 65 14.25 -0.90 6.14
CA SER A 65 15.62 -1.39 6.31
C SER A 65 16.19 -2.11 5.08
N HIS A 66 15.34 -2.64 4.19
CA HIS A 66 15.74 -3.37 2.98
C HIS A 66 15.50 -2.57 1.70
N THR A 67 14.44 -1.76 1.67
CA THR A 67 14.10 -0.93 0.52
C THR A 67 13.48 0.36 1.02
N GLU A 68 14.05 1.48 0.61
CA GLU A 68 13.51 2.79 0.95
C GLU A 68 12.09 2.96 0.40
N LEU A 69 11.26 3.64 1.17
CA LEU A 69 9.92 4.00 0.72
C LEU A 69 10.06 4.99 -0.46
N PRO A 70 9.39 4.74 -1.60
CA PRO A 70 9.43 5.66 -2.72
C PRO A 70 8.87 7.03 -2.34
N GLU A 71 9.36 8.08 -3.01
CA GLU A 71 8.78 9.41 -2.86
C GLU A 71 7.31 9.42 -3.28
N LEU A 72 6.47 10.11 -2.51
CA LEU A 72 5.05 10.23 -2.80
C LEU A 72 4.82 11.28 -3.92
N PRO A 73 4.35 10.87 -5.11
CA PRO A 73 4.03 11.78 -6.20
C PRO A 73 2.94 12.78 -5.79
N ASP A 74 3.02 14.02 -6.29
CA ASP A 74 2.06 15.09 -5.95
C ASP A 74 0.60 14.75 -6.28
N ASN A 75 0.37 13.96 -7.31
CA ASN A 75 -0.97 13.53 -7.69
C ASN A 75 -1.55 12.45 -6.75
N LEU A 76 -0.72 11.76 -5.97
CA LEU A 76 -1.15 10.76 -4.97
C LEU A 76 -1.27 11.33 -3.55
N LYS A 77 -0.63 12.47 -3.25
CA LYS A 77 -0.77 13.18 -1.98
C LYS A 77 -2.23 13.39 -1.54
N PRO A 78 -3.13 13.98 -2.35
CA PRO A 78 -4.51 14.20 -1.93
C PRO A 78 -5.28 12.88 -1.71
N VAL A 79 -4.89 11.81 -2.39
CA VAL A 79 -5.50 10.48 -2.23
C VAL A 79 -5.13 9.88 -0.87
N ILE A 80 -3.85 9.93 -0.49
CA ILE A 80 -3.36 9.49 0.82
C ILE A 80 -3.90 10.34 1.97
N ASP A 81 -4.04 11.64 1.76
CA ASP A 81 -4.61 12.55 2.76
C ASP A 81 -6.10 12.24 3.02
N SER A 82 -6.85 11.90 1.95
CA SER A 82 -8.28 11.57 2.02
C SER A 82 -8.59 10.16 2.54
N LEU A 83 -7.60 9.29 2.70
CA LEU A 83 -7.74 7.95 3.28
C LEU A 83 -7.93 8.02 4.80
#